data_AF-A0A7J9EWK7-F1
#
_entry.id   AF-A0A7J9EWK7-F1
#
_cell.length_a   1.000
_cell.length_b   1.000
_cell.length_c   1.000
_cell.angle_alpha   90.00
_cell.angle_beta   90.00
_cell.angle_gamma   90.00
#
_symmetry.space_group_name_H-M   'P 1'
#
loop_
_entity.id
_entity.type
_entity.pdbx_description
1 polymer ?
#
loop_
_entity_poly.entity_id
_entity_poly.type
_entity_poly.pdbx_seq_one_letter_code
_entity_poly.pdbx_strand_id
1 'polypeptide(L)'
;MAELKSDNVLEMMKFHLGTDAGKELTKKIGLVYQLNIAPKKLGVDEVTYVVDLKKGDVIKGEYEGGKPDVIFSFKDDDFLKIATGKMNPQVAFM
;
A
#
# COMPACT_ATOMS: atom_id res chain seq x y z
N MET A 1 -10.14 13.97 -7.20
CA MET A 1 -9.37 12.84 -6.66
C MET A 1 -10.08 12.41 -5.39
N ALA A 2 -10.51 11.15 -5.30
CA ALA A 2 -11.15 10.65 -4.08
C ALA A 2 -10.15 10.70 -2.92
N GLU A 3 -10.53 11.35 -1.83
CA GLU A 3 -9.75 11.37 -0.60
C GLU A 3 -10.04 10.07 0.16
N LEU A 4 -9.03 9.22 0.29
CA LEU A 4 -9.11 7.95 0.99
C LEU A 4 -8.72 8.16 2.46
N LYS A 5 -9.40 7.50 3.40
CA LYS A 5 -9.00 7.56 4.80
C LYS A 5 -7.61 6.95 4.99
N SER A 6 -7.25 5.99 4.14
CA SER A 6 -5.93 5.37 4.11
C SER A 6 -4.81 6.24 3.54
N ASP A 7 -5.09 7.42 2.97
CA ASP A 7 -4.07 8.27 2.34
C ASP A 7 -2.99 8.68 3.37
N ASN A 8 -3.41 9.03 4.59
CA ASN A 8 -2.50 9.33 5.71
C ASN A 8 -1.62 8.14 6.11
N VAL A 9 -2.14 6.91 6.01
CA VAL A 9 -1.36 5.69 6.32
C VAL A 9 -0.26 5.49 5.28
N LEU A 10 -0.58 5.68 4.01
CA LEU A 10 0.36 5.53 2.91
C LEU A 10 1.42 6.63 2.91
N GLU A 11 1.04 7.85 3.30
CA GLU A 11 1.99 8.95 3.51
C GLU A 11 2.95 8.63 4.67
N MET A 12 2.43 8.13 5.80
CA MET A 12 3.28 7.65 6.90
C MET A 12 4.20 6.50 6.47
N MET A 13 3.72 5.57 5.66
CA MET A 13 4.58 4.51 5.08
C MET A 13 5.70 5.09 4.24
N LYS A 14 5.41 6.08 3.39
CA LYS A 14 6.42 6.76 2.58
C LYS A 14 7.50 7.38 3.46
N PHE A 15 7.09 8.08 4.51
CA PHE A 15 8.01 8.69 5.47
C PHE A 15 8.85 7.62 6.18
N HIS A 16 8.23 6.53 6.61
CA HIS A 16 8.91 5.43 7.28
C HIS A 16 9.94 4.74 6.37
N LEU A 17 9.62 4.55 5.09
CA LEU A 17 10.54 3.96 4.11
C LEU A 17 11.79 4.81 3.85
N GLY A 18 11.70 6.13 4.07
CA GLY A 18 12.84 7.03 4.04
C GLY A 18 13.80 6.89 5.24
N THR A 19 13.35 6.29 6.35
CA THR A 19 14.17 6.07 7.56
C THR A 19 15.11 4.87 7.42
N ASP A 20 16.10 4.76 8.30
CA ASP A 20 17.03 3.62 8.33
C ASP A 20 16.31 2.27 8.51
N ALA A 21 15.27 2.22 9.35
CA ALA A 21 14.44 1.03 9.53
C ALA A 21 13.70 0.63 8.24
N GLY A 22 13.16 1.62 7.51
CA GLY A 22 12.54 1.41 6.21
C GLY A 22 13.52 0.88 5.15
N LYS A 23 14.76 1.39 5.16
CA LYS A 23 15.85 0.90 4.28
C LYS A 23 16.33 -0.50 4.63
N GLU A 24 16.21 -0.93 5.89
CA GLU A 24 16.45 -2.33 6.25
C GLU A 24 15.35 -3.26 5.71
N LEU A 25 14.10 -2.81 5.74
CA LEU A 25 12.97 -3.57 5.17
C LEU A 25 13.11 -3.70 3.65
N THR A 26 13.54 -2.65 2.96
CA THR A 26 13.74 -2.70 1.50
C THR A 26 14.81 -3.71 1.11
N LYS A 27 15.90 -3.82 1.90
CA LYS A 27 16.94 -4.84 1.70
C LYS A 27 16.47 -6.27 1.97
N LYS A 28 15.56 -6.47 2.93
CA LYS A 28 15.04 -7.79 3.28
C LYS A 28 13.96 -8.28 2.33
N ILE A 29 13.08 -7.38 1.89
CA ILE A 29 11.91 -7.72 1.09
C ILE A 29 12.23 -7.57 -0.39
N GLY A 30 12.68 -6.39 -0.83
CA GLY A 30 13.11 -6.15 -2.21
C GLY A 30 12.05 -6.45 -3.28
N LEU A 31 10.77 -6.22 -2.99
CA LEU A 31 9.63 -6.45 -3.89
C LEU A 31 8.85 -5.16 -4.15
N VAL A 32 8.13 -5.12 -5.25
CA VAL A 32 7.21 -4.02 -5.59
C VAL A 32 5.78 -4.46 -5.35
N TYR A 33 5.10 -3.77 -4.44
CA TYR A 33 3.71 -4.03 -4.11
C TYR A 33 2.82 -2.98 -4.74
N GLN A 34 1.75 -3.42 -5.40
CA GLN A 34 0.66 -2.55 -5.85
C GLN A 34 -0.53 -2.74 -4.92
N LEU A 35 -1.05 -1.64 -4.39
CA LEU A 35 -2.21 -1.57 -3.51
C LEU A 35 -3.32 -0.82 -4.25
N ASN A 36 -4.36 -1.52 -4.64
CA ASN A 36 -5.56 -0.94 -5.21
C ASN A 36 -6.56 -0.72 -4.06
N ILE A 37 -6.80 0.54 -3.69
CA ILE A 37 -7.69 0.87 -2.59
C ILE A 37 -9.00 1.44 -3.12
N ALA A 38 -10.08 0.73 -2.86
CA ALA A 38 -11.42 1.14 -3.25
C ALA A 38 -12.10 1.96 -2.14
N PRO A 39 -12.59 3.18 -2.42
CA PRO A 39 -13.24 4.03 -1.41
C PRO A 39 -14.56 3.44 -0.89
N LYS A 40 -15.28 2.68 -1.73
CA LYS A 40 -16.57 2.06 -1.36
C LYS A 40 -16.65 0.59 -1.73
N LYS A 41 -16.30 0.24 -2.98
CA LYS A 41 -16.47 -1.12 -3.51
C LYS A 41 -15.28 -1.47 -4.39
N LEU A 42 -14.65 -2.61 -4.12
CA LEU A 42 -13.59 -3.18 -4.96
C LEU A 42 -14.02 -3.17 -6.43
N GLY A 43 -13.12 -2.74 -7.32
CA GLY A 43 -13.37 -2.56 -8.74
C GLY A 43 -14.02 -1.22 -9.15
N VAL A 44 -14.31 -0.30 -8.21
CA VAL A 44 -14.97 0.99 -8.51
C VAL A 44 -14.23 2.15 -7.86
N ASP A 45 -13.79 3.11 -8.70
CA ASP A 45 -13.05 4.32 -8.29
C ASP A 45 -11.80 4.00 -7.45
N GLU A 46 -11.12 2.90 -7.80
CA GLU A 46 -9.95 2.41 -7.07
C GLU A 46 -8.78 3.36 -7.28
N VAL A 47 -8.10 3.68 -6.18
CA VAL A 47 -6.86 4.43 -6.21
C VAL A 47 -5.72 3.44 -6.09
N THR A 48 -4.85 3.45 -7.09
CA THR A 48 -3.65 2.63 -7.10
C THR A 48 -2.54 3.33 -6.34
N TYR A 49 -1.87 2.60 -5.45
CA TYR A 49 -0.62 3.00 -4.82
C TYR A 49 0.42 1.93 -5.06
N VAL A 50 1.63 2.35 -5.38
CA VAL A 50 2.77 1.47 -5.58
C VAL A 50 3.73 1.71 -4.44
N VAL A 51 4.01 0.66 -3.70
CA VAL A 51 5.04 0.62 -2.67
C VAL A 51 6.24 -0.12 -3.26
N ASP A 52 7.23 0.66 -3.70
CA ASP A 52 8.48 0.14 -4.23
C ASP A 52 9.43 -0.10 -3.05
N LEU A 53 9.44 -1.31 -2.50
CA LEU A 53 10.39 -1.71 -1.46
C LEU A 53 11.76 -2.11 -2.03
N LYS A 54 12.02 -1.90 -3.32
CA LYS A 54 13.40 -1.97 -3.86
C LYS A 54 14.09 -0.63 -3.70
N LYS A 55 13.35 0.45 -3.95
CA LYS A 55 13.82 1.84 -3.84
C LYS A 55 13.54 2.48 -2.48
N GLY A 56 12.53 1.98 -1.76
CA GLY A 56 12.04 2.57 -0.51
C GLY A 56 11.13 3.77 -0.74
N ASP A 57 10.23 3.66 -1.72
CA ASP A 57 9.35 4.76 -2.12
C ASP A 57 7.89 4.34 -2.20
N VAL A 58 6.99 5.31 -2.06
CA VAL A 58 5.55 5.14 -2.24
C VAL A 58 5.05 6.15 -3.25
N ILE A 59 4.45 5.64 -4.32
CA ILE A 59 3.95 6.39 -5.47
C ILE A 59 2.44 6.20 -5.52
N LYS A 60 1.69 7.29 -5.70
CA LYS A 60 0.25 7.25 -5.94
C LYS A 60 0.02 7.25 -7.45
N GLY A 61 -0.55 6.18 -7.99
CA GLY A 61 -0.77 5.99 -9.42
C GLY A 61 -0.31 4.62 -9.93
N GLU A 62 -0.25 4.47 -11.24
CA GLU A 62 0.22 3.25 -11.91
C GLU A 62 1.74 3.05 -11.72
N TYR A 63 2.17 1.79 -11.75
CA TYR A 63 3.58 1.47 -11.64
C TYR A 63 4.33 1.73 -12.95
N GLU A 64 5.18 2.76 -12.97
CA GLU A 64 6.01 3.09 -14.14
C GLU A 64 7.17 2.10 -14.36
N GLY A 65 7.54 1.30 -13.35
CA GLY A 65 8.66 0.36 -13.42
C GLY A 65 8.34 -0.99 -14.08
N GLY A 66 7.14 -1.16 -14.65
CA GLY A 66 6.70 -2.37 -15.35
C GLY A 66 5.64 -3.13 -14.58
N LYS A 67 5.87 -4.42 -14.29
CA LYS A 67 4.91 -5.27 -13.58
C LYS A 67 5.21 -5.30 -12.08
N PRO A 68 4.24 -5.01 -11.20
CA PRO A 68 4.41 -5.20 -9.76
C PRO A 68 4.61 -6.69 -9.45
N ASP A 69 5.38 -6.99 -8.40
CA ASP A 69 5.59 -8.36 -7.93
C ASP A 69 4.32 -8.92 -7.29
N VAL A 70 3.59 -8.09 -6.55
CA VAL A 70 2.36 -8.45 -5.85
C VAL A 70 1.32 -7.35 -6.00
N ILE A 71 0.06 -7.74 -6.25
CA ILE A 71 -1.07 -6.82 -6.33
C ILE A 71 -2.06 -7.19 -5.23
N PHE A 72 -2.41 -6.23 -4.39
CA PHE A 72 -3.45 -6.36 -3.39
C PHE A 72 -4.58 -5.39 -3.69
N SER A 73 -5.82 -5.84 -3.50
CA SER A 73 -7.01 -4.99 -3.61
C SER A 73 -7.72 -4.94 -2.26
N PHE A 74 -7.85 -3.75 -1.71
CA PHE A 74 -8.49 -3.52 -0.41
C PHE A 74 -9.62 -2.51 -0.54
N LYS A 75 -10.59 -2.59 0.36
CA LYS A 75 -11.45 -1.43 0.62
C LYS A 75 -10.73 -0.49 1.58
N ASP A 76 -10.96 0.81 1.43
CA ASP A 76 -10.37 1.86 2.27
C ASP A 76 -10.53 1.57 3.77
N ASP A 77 -11.74 1.14 4.18
CA ASP A 77 -12.05 0.85 5.57
C ASP A 77 -11.31 -0.40 6.11
N ASP A 78 -11.20 -1.46 5.31
CA ASP A 78 -10.50 -2.69 5.68
C ASP A 78 -8.98 -2.45 5.73
N PHE A 79 -8.44 -1.72 4.76
CA PHE A 79 -7.02 -1.35 4.76
C PHE A 79 -6.65 -0.54 6.00
N LEU A 80 -7.47 0.45 6.37
CA LEU A 80 -7.24 1.24 7.58
C LEU A 80 -7.25 0.36 8.85
N LYS A 81 -8.18 -0.59 8.94
CA LYS A 81 -8.23 -1.53 10.07
C LYS A 81 -7.01 -2.46 10.11
N ILE A 82 -6.54 -2.94 8.96
CA ILE A 82 -5.33 -3.78 8.87
C ILE A 82 -4.10 -2.98 9.27
N ALA A 83 -3.92 -1.78 8.71
CA ALA A 83 -2.77 -0.92 8.99
C ALA A 83 -2.71 -0.46 10.46
N THR A 84 -3.87 -0.26 11.10
CA THR A 84 -3.96 0.08 12.52
C THR A 84 -3.90 -1.14 13.45
N GLY A 85 -3.76 -2.36 12.91
CA GLY A 85 -3.72 -3.61 13.68
C GLY A 85 -5.06 -4.03 14.28
N LYS A 86 -6.17 -3.35 13.91
CA LYS A 86 -7.53 -3.68 14.34
C LYS A 86 -8.12 -4.89 13.62
N MET A 87 -7.54 -5.27 12.48
CA MET A 87 -7.95 -6.43 11.69
C MET A 87 -6.71 -7.23 11.30
N ASN A 88 -6.77 -8.55 11.49
CA ASN A 88 -5.68 -9.42 11.07
C ASN A 88 -5.65 -9.53 9.54
N PRO A 89 -4.53 -9.23 8.87
CA PRO A 89 -4.45 -9.27 7.41
C PRO A 89 -4.69 -10.68 6.85
N GLN A 90 -4.35 -11.73 7.59
CA GLN A 90 -4.62 -13.11 7.18
C GLN A 90 -6.11 -13.44 7.19
N VAL A 91 -6.87 -12.88 8.14
CA VAL A 91 -8.33 -13.04 8.21
C VAL A 91 -9.02 -12.18 7.17
N ALA A 92 -8.48 -10.99 6.86
CA ALA A 92 -9.01 -10.13 5.81
C ALA A 92 -8.85 -10.72 4.40
N PHE A 93 -7.92 -11.67 4.23
CA PHE A 93 -7.66 -12.34 2.95
C PHE A 93 -8.44 -13.65 2.77
N MET A 94 -8.87 -14.31 3.86
CA MET A 94 -9.71 -15.53 3.85
C MET A 94 -11.17 -15.20 3.56
#